data_AF-A0AAU4YAS3-F1
#
_entry.id   AF-A0AAU4YAS3-F1
#
_cell.length_a   1.000
_cell.length_b   1.000
_cell.length_c   1.000
_cell.angle_alpha   90.00
_cell.angle_beta   90.00
_cell.angle_gamma   90.00
#
_symmetry.space_group_name_H-M   'P 1'
#
loop_
_entity.id
_entity.type
_entity.pdbx_description
1 polymer ?
#
loop_
_entity_poly.entity_id
_entity_poly.type
_entity_poly.pdbx_seq_one_letter_code
_entity_poly.pdbx_strand_id
1 'polypeptide(L)'
;MSLKYAVLAALLEGEASGYELSKVFDASLANFWPATPQQLYRELERLAADGLIEARLVQQERRPNKRMFTLTEAGRADLDAFAAVPPRRPTVIRDELLIKIQAMDGADPEVIRELVGERLTWSRARLDRYRRLRDRLLDGRTEDAYLSEADRIGPYLTLMGGIAFEESNLAWCERALLLLKRRTAVG
;
A
#
# COMPACT_ATOMS: atom_id res chain seq x y z
N MET A 1 -12.52 6.13 -5.23
CA MET A 1 -11.68 4.97 -5.61
C MET A 1 -12.04 3.84 -4.64
N SER A 2 -12.05 2.56 -5.06
CA SER A 2 -12.75 1.50 -4.31
C SER A 2 -11.82 0.36 -3.89
N LEU A 3 -11.91 -0.05 -2.62
CA LEU A 3 -11.26 -1.23 -2.05
C LEU A 3 -11.53 -2.50 -2.86
N LYS A 4 -12.73 -2.58 -3.47
CA LYS A 4 -13.10 -3.53 -4.51
C LYS A 4 -11.93 -3.90 -5.43
N TYR A 5 -11.39 -2.93 -6.16
CA TYR A 5 -10.42 -3.21 -7.22
C TYR A 5 -9.06 -3.62 -6.67
N ALA A 6 -8.70 -3.16 -5.47
CA ALA A 6 -7.51 -3.65 -4.78
C ALA A 6 -7.65 -5.13 -4.40
N VAL A 7 -8.83 -5.56 -3.94
CA VAL A 7 -9.12 -6.96 -3.62
C VAL A 7 -9.15 -7.83 -4.88
N LEU A 8 -9.84 -7.39 -5.94
CA LEU A 8 -9.88 -8.13 -7.21
C LEU A 8 -8.48 -8.28 -7.81
N ALA A 9 -7.66 -7.22 -7.79
CA ALA A 9 -6.29 -7.26 -8.30
C ALA A 9 -5.37 -8.18 -7.48
N ALA A 10 -5.59 -8.30 -6.18
CA ALA A 10 -4.86 -9.24 -5.32
C ALA A 10 -5.21 -10.71 -5.65
N LEU A 11 -6.47 -10.98 -5.98
CA LEU A 11 -6.95 -12.33 -6.34
C LEU A 11 -6.54 -12.78 -7.75
N LEU A 12 -5.89 -11.93 -8.54
CA LEU A 12 -5.28 -12.33 -9.81
C LEU A 12 -4.09 -13.29 -9.63
N GLU A 13 -3.50 -13.42 -8.43
CA GLU A 13 -2.45 -14.41 -8.14
C GLU A 13 -3.00 -15.82 -7.91
N GLY A 14 -4.32 -15.96 -7.80
CA GLY A 14 -5.00 -17.21 -7.50
C GLY A 14 -5.89 -17.08 -6.26
N GLU A 15 -6.35 -18.24 -5.76
CA GLU A 15 -7.19 -18.26 -4.58
C GLU A 15 -6.41 -17.83 -3.32
N ALA A 16 -7.03 -17.02 -2.48
CA ALA A 16 -6.43 -16.58 -1.23
C ALA A 16 -7.47 -16.52 -0.12
N SER A 17 -7.06 -16.77 1.11
CA SER A 17 -7.90 -16.50 2.27
C SER A 17 -7.89 -15.03 2.64
N GLY A 18 -8.90 -14.61 3.40
CA GLY A 18 -8.94 -13.24 3.95
C GLY A 18 -7.71 -12.89 4.80
N TYR A 19 -7.10 -13.87 5.45
CA TYR A 19 -5.87 -13.68 6.22
C TYR A 19 -4.64 -13.44 5.33
N GLU A 20 -4.49 -14.23 4.26
CA GLU A 20 -3.41 -14.02 3.27
C GLU A 20 -3.59 -12.67 2.56
N LEU A 21 -4.81 -12.34 2.15
CA LEU A 21 -5.12 -11.03 1.59
C LEU A 21 -4.79 -9.91 2.58
N SER A 22 -5.11 -10.05 3.86
CA SER A 22 -4.73 -9.04 4.86
C SER A 22 -3.22 -8.83 4.92
N LYS A 23 -2.42 -9.90 4.82
CA LYS A 23 -0.95 -9.78 4.76
C LYS A 23 -0.49 -9.08 3.49
N VAL A 24 -1.08 -9.37 2.34
CA VAL A 24 -0.79 -8.69 1.07
C VAL A 24 -1.15 -7.21 1.18
N PHE A 25 -2.32 -6.90 1.73
CA PHE A 25 -2.76 -5.53 1.95
C PHE A 25 -1.80 -4.79 2.86
N ASP A 26 -1.41 -5.37 3.99
CA ASP A 26 -0.43 -4.76 4.87
C ASP A 26 0.90 -4.58 4.12
N ALA A 27 1.36 -5.57 3.35
CA ALA A 27 2.68 -5.62 2.74
C ALA A 27 2.87 -4.67 1.55
N SER A 28 2.02 -4.80 0.54
CA SER A 28 2.22 -4.18 -0.78
C SER A 28 1.18 -3.11 -1.09
N LEU A 29 -0.08 -3.30 -0.70
CA LEU A 29 -1.18 -2.39 -1.08
C LEU A 29 -1.41 -1.24 -0.11
N ALA A 30 -0.99 -1.36 1.16
CA ALA A 30 -1.17 -0.33 2.19
C ALA A 30 -0.58 1.04 1.78
N ASN A 31 0.31 1.05 0.80
CA ASN A 31 1.07 2.22 0.37
C ASN A 31 0.22 3.18 -0.45
N PHE A 32 -0.75 2.65 -1.19
CA PHE A 32 -1.65 3.44 -2.03
C PHE A 32 -3.13 3.16 -1.77
N TRP A 33 -3.43 2.09 -1.03
CA TRP A 33 -4.79 1.69 -0.69
C TRP A 33 -4.87 1.08 0.73
N PRO A 34 -4.77 1.88 1.79
CA PRO A 34 -4.90 1.39 3.15
C PRO A 34 -6.31 0.85 3.40
N ALA A 35 -6.39 -0.34 3.99
CA ALA A 35 -7.64 -0.93 4.44
C ALA A 35 -7.39 -1.65 5.76
N THR A 36 -8.26 -1.46 6.74
CA THR A 36 -8.21 -2.27 7.95
C THR A 36 -8.63 -3.71 7.62
N PRO A 37 -8.22 -4.71 8.42
CA PRO A 37 -8.72 -6.07 8.27
C PRO A 37 -10.25 -6.11 8.24
N GLN A 38 -10.92 -5.34 9.10
CA GLN A 38 -12.38 -5.27 9.13
C GLN A 38 -12.98 -4.74 7.84
N GLN A 39 -12.38 -3.73 7.21
CA GLN A 39 -12.81 -3.21 5.91
C GLN A 39 -12.61 -4.26 4.81
N LEU A 40 -11.46 -4.96 4.81
CA LEU A 40 -11.17 -6.03 3.87
C LEU A 40 -12.20 -7.17 3.96
N TYR A 41 -12.49 -7.67 5.16
CA TYR A 41 -13.45 -8.76 5.34
C TYR A 41 -14.87 -8.38 4.92
N ARG A 42 -15.32 -7.16 5.25
CA ARG A 42 -16.62 -6.64 4.78
C ARG A 42 -16.67 -6.54 3.26
N GLU A 43 -15.57 -6.09 2.65
CA GLU A 43 -15.50 -6.00 1.19
C GLU A 43 -15.51 -7.38 0.54
N LEU A 44 -14.82 -8.38 1.10
CA LEU A 44 -14.87 -9.76 0.61
C LEU A 44 -16.30 -10.33 0.65
N GLU A 45 -17.05 -10.08 1.72
CA GLU A 45 -18.46 -10.49 1.80
C GLU A 45 -19.32 -9.81 0.73
N ARG A 46 -19.12 -8.51 0.54
CA ARG A 46 -19.83 -7.72 -0.49
C ARG A 46 -19.53 -8.23 -1.90
N LEU A 47 -18.26 -8.45 -2.23
CA LEU A 47 -17.85 -8.95 -3.55
C LEU A 47 -18.35 -10.36 -3.82
N ALA A 48 -18.45 -11.20 -2.78
CA ALA A 48 -19.03 -12.54 -2.90
C ALA A 48 -20.54 -12.48 -3.15
N ALA A 49 -21.25 -11.58 -2.45
CA ALA A 49 -22.67 -11.34 -2.70
C ALA A 49 -22.93 -10.75 -4.10
N ASP A 50 -22.02 -9.91 -4.60
CA ASP A 50 -22.07 -9.33 -5.95
C ASP A 50 -21.67 -10.35 -7.06
N GLY A 51 -21.25 -11.57 -6.71
CA GLY A 51 -20.81 -12.60 -7.66
C GLY A 51 -19.46 -12.33 -8.34
N LEU A 52 -18.68 -11.36 -7.82
CA LEU A 52 -17.38 -10.99 -8.36
C LEU A 52 -16.24 -11.86 -7.83
N ILE A 53 -16.47 -12.52 -6.70
CA ILE A 53 -15.58 -13.54 -6.15
C ILE A 53 -16.43 -14.73 -5.67
N GLU A 54 -15.85 -15.92 -5.69
CA GLU A 54 -16.41 -17.10 -5.05
C GLU A 54 -15.77 -17.32 -3.69
N ALA A 55 -16.54 -17.82 -2.72
CA ALA A 55 -16.04 -18.17 -1.40
C ALA A 55 -16.23 -19.67 -1.14
N ARG A 56 -15.14 -20.39 -0.95
CA ARG A 56 -15.12 -21.83 -0.66
C ARG A 56 -14.66 -22.08 0.77
N LEU A 57 -15.42 -22.87 1.53
CA LEU A 57 -15.01 -23.30 2.87
C LEU A 57 -14.06 -24.50 2.77
N VAL A 58 -12.88 -24.37 3.36
CA VAL A 58 -11.91 -25.46 3.51
C VAL A 58 -11.95 -25.92 4.97
N GLN A 59 -12.43 -27.15 5.17
CA GLN A 59 -12.44 -27.76 6.50
C GLN A 59 -11.02 -28.11 6.94
N GLN A 60 -10.72 -27.85 8.21
CA GLN A 60 -9.41 -28.14 8.80
C GLN A 60 -9.60 -28.95 10.08
N GLU A 61 -8.82 -30.03 10.26
CA GLU A 61 -9.00 -30.95 11.40
C GLU A 61 -8.53 -30.36 12.74
N ARG A 62 -7.46 -29.56 12.74
CA ARG A 62 -6.79 -29.06 13.95
C ARG A 62 -6.77 -27.52 14.05
N ARG A 63 -7.44 -26.84 13.13
CA ARG A 63 -7.47 -25.38 13.01
C ARG A 63 -8.87 -24.91 12.61
N PRO A 64 -9.24 -23.66 12.87
CA PRO A 64 -10.51 -23.11 12.38
C PRO A 64 -10.62 -23.25 10.86
N ASN A 65 -11.82 -23.56 10.36
CA ASN A 65 -12.08 -23.64 8.93
C ASN A 65 -11.65 -22.34 8.22
N LYS A 66 -11.07 -22.48 7.03
CA LYS A 66 -10.55 -21.37 6.24
C LYS A 66 -11.53 -21.07 5.10
N ARG A 67 -11.89 -19.80 4.91
CA ARG A 67 -12.58 -19.37 3.68
C ARG A 67 -11.53 -18.96 2.65
N MET A 68 -11.54 -19.63 1.51
CA MET A 68 -10.74 -19.28 0.34
C MET A 68 -11.62 -18.48 -0.61
N PHE A 69 -11.03 -17.43 -1.18
CA PHE A 69 -11.69 -16.56 -2.13
C PHE A 69 -10.99 -16.66 -3.48
N THR A 70 -11.78 -16.72 -4.55
CA THR A 70 -11.28 -16.83 -5.92
C THR A 70 -12.00 -15.81 -6.80
N LEU A 71 -11.29 -15.19 -7.73
CA LEU A 71 -11.88 -14.27 -8.71
C LEU A 71 -12.80 -15.04 -9.67
N THR A 72 -14.01 -14.55 -9.93
CA THR A 72 -14.90 -15.10 -10.96
C THR A 72 -14.61 -14.48 -12.33
N GLU A 73 -15.16 -15.06 -13.40
CA GLU A 73 -15.12 -14.46 -14.74
C GLU A 73 -15.75 -13.04 -14.73
N ALA A 74 -16.86 -12.86 -14.00
CA ALA A 74 -17.49 -11.56 -13.83
C ALA A 74 -16.60 -10.57 -13.07
N GLY A 75 -15.92 -11.02 -12.02
CA GLY A 75 -14.93 -10.22 -11.29
C GLY A 75 -13.74 -9.80 -12.14
N ARG A 76 -13.26 -10.70 -13.01
CA ARG A 76 -12.19 -10.40 -13.97
C ARG A 76 -12.63 -9.37 -15.00
N ALA A 77 -13.79 -9.55 -15.63
CA ALA A 77 -14.32 -8.61 -16.60
C ALA A 77 -14.54 -7.21 -16.01
N ASP A 78 -15.04 -7.13 -14.76
CA ASP A 78 -15.23 -5.87 -14.04
C ASP A 78 -13.89 -5.18 -13.71
N LEU A 79 -12.86 -5.94 -13.32
CA LEU A 79 -11.52 -5.42 -13.09
C LEU A 79 -10.87 -4.92 -14.39
N ASP A 80 -11.02 -5.67 -15.49
CA ASP A 80 -10.47 -5.29 -16.80
C ASP A 80 -11.13 -4.00 -17.32
N ALA A 81 -12.45 -3.88 -17.16
CA ALA A 81 -13.19 -2.66 -17.49
C ALA A 81 -12.72 -1.47 -16.65
N PHE A 82 -12.43 -1.67 -15.36
CA PHE A 82 -11.84 -0.62 -14.51
C PHE A 82 -10.44 -0.22 -14.97
N ALA A 83 -9.58 -1.18 -15.30
CA ALA A 83 -8.21 -0.94 -15.73
C ALA A 83 -8.13 -0.18 -17.06
N ALA A 84 -9.11 -0.37 -17.94
CA ALA A 84 -9.19 0.33 -19.24
C ALA A 84 -9.57 1.82 -19.13
N VAL A 85 -10.04 2.28 -17.97
CA VAL A 85 -10.49 3.66 -17.79
C VAL A 85 -9.38 4.49 -17.13
N PRO A 86 -8.92 5.59 -17.77
CA PRO A 86 -7.86 6.41 -17.20
C PRO A 86 -8.36 7.12 -15.92
N PRO A 87 -7.46 7.37 -14.94
CA PRO A 87 -7.78 8.20 -13.79
C PRO A 87 -8.26 9.59 -14.24
N ARG A 88 -9.41 10.03 -13.70
CA ARG A 88 -10.04 11.31 -14.12
C ARG A 88 -9.30 12.56 -13.64
N ARG A 89 -8.46 12.44 -12.63
CA ARG A 89 -7.72 13.55 -12.02
C ARG A 89 -6.34 13.07 -11.56
N PRO A 90 -5.34 13.97 -11.54
CA PRO A 90 -4.06 13.68 -10.92
C PRO A 90 -4.22 13.32 -9.43
N THR A 91 -3.26 12.54 -8.92
CA THR A 91 -3.16 12.27 -7.47
C THR A 91 -2.88 13.56 -6.71
N VAL A 92 -3.60 13.78 -5.62
CA VAL A 92 -3.39 14.91 -4.71
C VAL A 92 -2.90 14.38 -3.37
N ILE A 93 -1.80 14.94 -2.87
CA ILE A 93 -1.29 14.65 -1.53
C ILE A 93 -2.21 15.32 -0.51
N ARG A 94 -2.84 14.53 0.35
CA ARG A 94 -3.65 15.00 1.48
C ARG A 94 -2.94 14.60 2.76
N ASP A 95 -2.26 15.56 3.38
CA ASP A 95 -1.35 15.30 4.48
C ASP A 95 -1.50 16.39 5.55
N GLU A 96 -1.93 15.97 6.74
CA GLU A 96 -2.15 16.87 7.88
C GLU A 96 -0.83 17.53 8.33
N LEU A 97 0.30 16.83 8.23
CA LEU A 97 1.61 17.41 8.59
C LEU A 97 1.93 18.62 7.73
N LEU A 98 1.60 18.57 6.43
CA LEU A 98 1.85 19.69 5.53
C LEU A 98 0.99 20.92 5.89
N ILE A 99 -0.24 20.71 6.38
CA ILE A 99 -1.08 21.81 6.89
C ILE A 99 -0.47 22.40 8.17
N LYS A 100 0.02 21.56 9.10
CA LYS A 100 0.70 22.02 10.32
C LYS A 100 1.97 22.81 10.01
N ILE A 101 2.77 22.35 9.04
CA ILE A 101 3.94 23.08 8.56
C ILE A 101 3.53 24.41 7.91
N GLN A 102 2.47 24.44 7.10
CA GLN A 102 1.97 25.69 6.52
C GLN A 102 1.54 26.71 7.58
N ALA A 103 1.00 26.24 8.71
CA ALA A 103 0.58 27.07 9.84
C ALA A 103 1.71 27.40 10.83
N MET A 104 2.95 26.98 10.56
CA MET A 104 4.03 27.02 11.55
C MET A 104 4.43 28.42 12.01
N ASP A 105 4.20 29.46 11.22
CA ASP A 105 4.56 30.84 11.59
C ASP A 105 3.74 31.37 12.79
N GLY A 106 2.69 30.64 13.22
CA GLY A 106 1.97 30.88 14.48
C GLY A 106 2.26 29.88 15.60
N ALA A 107 3.24 28.97 15.44
CA ALA A 107 3.53 27.88 16.38
C ALA A 107 5.03 27.80 16.72
N ASP A 108 5.36 27.07 17.79
CA ASP A 108 6.75 26.77 18.16
C ASP A 108 7.41 25.88 17.08
N PRO A 109 8.51 26.32 16.43
CA PRO A 109 9.20 25.51 15.43
C PRO A 109 9.77 24.18 15.94
N GLU A 110 9.98 24.02 17.25
CA GLU A 110 10.40 22.73 17.83
C GLU A 110 9.27 21.68 17.74
N VAL A 111 8.01 22.07 17.93
CA VAL A 111 6.86 21.17 17.75
C VAL A 111 6.80 20.64 16.31
N ILE A 112 7.02 21.52 15.33
CA ILE A 112 7.06 21.11 13.92
C ILE A 112 8.26 20.20 13.64
N ARG A 113 9.42 20.47 14.25
CA ARG A 113 10.60 19.60 14.13
C ARG A 113 10.32 18.20 14.64
N GLU A 114 9.68 18.06 15.80
CA GLU A 114 9.31 16.75 16.36
C GLU A 114 8.38 15.99 15.41
N LEU A 115 7.33 16.63 14.90
CA LEU A 115 6.39 16.02 13.95
C LEU A 115 7.07 15.56 12.65
N VAL A 116 8.01 16.36 12.11
CA VAL A 116 8.80 15.96 10.94
C VAL A 116 9.75 14.80 11.29
N GLY A 117 10.32 14.79 12.49
CA GLY A 117 11.15 13.69 13.00
C GLY A 117 10.39 12.36 13.14
N GLU A 118 9.14 12.41 13.58
CA GLU A 118 8.25 11.24 13.61
C GLU A 118 7.97 10.72 12.19
N ARG A 119 7.62 11.61 11.26
CA ARG A 119 7.42 11.25 9.84
C ARG A 119 8.66 10.63 9.22
N LEU A 120 9.86 11.16 9.53
CA LEU A 120 11.13 10.59 9.08
C LEU A 120 11.29 9.15 9.59
N THR A 121 11.01 8.92 10.88
CA THR A 121 11.12 7.59 11.50
C THR A 121 10.16 6.58 10.85
N TRP A 122 8.91 6.97 10.63
CA TRP A 122 7.92 6.12 9.95
C TRP A 122 8.32 5.82 8.49
N SER A 123 8.79 6.82 7.76
CA SER A 123 9.21 6.67 6.36
C SER A 123 10.40 5.70 6.26
N ARG A 124 11.36 5.75 7.19
CA ARG A 124 12.51 4.81 7.25
C ARG A 124 12.02 3.37 7.47
N ALA A 125 11.17 3.17 8.46
CA ALA A 125 10.63 1.85 8.78
C ALA A 125 9.83 1.25 7.61
N ARG A 126 9.05 2.07 6.90
CA ARG A 126 8.30 1.65 5.69
C ARG A 126 9.25 1.31 4.54
N LEU A 127 10.25 2.14 4.27
CA LEU A 127 11.23 1.90 3.21
C LEU A 127 11.99 0.58 3.42
N ASP A 128 12.48 0.33 4.64
CA ASP A 128 13.16 -0.92 4.98
C ASP A 128 12.27 -2.14 4.77
N ARG A 129 10.98 -1.99 5.08
CA ARG A 129 9.99 -3.05 4.85
C ARG A 129 9.77 -3.32 3.37
N TYR A 130 9.66 -2.28 2.54
CA TYR A 130 9.50 -2.47 1.09
C TYR A 130 10.73 -3.07 0.45
N ARG A 131 11.93 -2.67 0.87
CA ARG A 131 13.18 -3.28 0.41
C ARG A 131 13.20 -4.77 0.72
N ARG A 132 12.84 -5.18 1.93
CA ARG A 132 12.70 -6.62 2.27
C ARG A 132 11.64 -7.34 1.44
N LEU A 133 10.52 -6.68 1.12
CA LEU A 133 9.49 -7.27 0.26
C LEU A 133 9.97 -7.43 -1.18
N ARG A 134 10.70 -6.44 -1.70
CA ARG A 134 11.31 -6.47 -3.03
C ARG A 134 12.29 -7.62 -3.12
N ASP A 135 13.17 -7.76 -2.13
CA ASP A 135 14.18 -8.82 -2.12
C ASP A 135 13.54 -10.22 -2.09
N ARG A 136 12.43 -10.40 -1.35
CA ARG A 136 11.64 -11.65 -1.36
C ARG A 136 10.95 -11.91 -2.70
N LEU A 137 10.43 -10.87 -3.35
CA LEU A 137 9.74 -10.99 -4.63
C LEU A 137 10.73 -11.34 -5.75
N LEU A 138 11.92 -10.75 -5.73
CA LEU A 138 12.99 -11.07 -6.65
C LEU A 138 13.53 -12.50 -6.42
N ASP A 139 13.49 -12.99 -5.18
CA ASP A 139 13.90 -14.34 -4.81
C ASP A 139 15.32 -14.69 -5.30
N GLY A 140 16.25 -13.74 -5.08
CA GLY A 140 17.65 -13.87 -5.50
C GLY A 140 17.93 -13.54 -6.98
N ARG A 141 16.91 -13.28 -7.79
CA ARG A 141 17.07 -12.84 -9.19
C ARG A 141 17.43 -11.36 -9.30
N THR A 142 18.03 -10.96 -10.42
CA THR A 142 18.14 -9.55 -10.79
C THR A 142 16.76 -9.00 -11.18
N GLU A 143 16.62 -7.68 -11.16
CA GLU A 143 15.40 -7.01 -11.63
C GLU A 143 15.10 -7.37 -13.09
N ASP A 144 16.09 -7.29 -13.97
CA ASP A 144 15.92 -7.64 -15.40
C ASP A 144 15.47 -9.10 -15.59
N ALA A 145 16.08 -10.05 -14.86
CA ALA A 145 15.69 -11.45 -14.92
C ALA A 145 14.23 -11.64 -14.45
N TYR A 146 13.87 -11.07 -13.29
CA TYR A 146 12.50 -11.11 -12.78
C TYR A 146 11.49 -10.53 -13.79
N LEU A 147 11.77 -9.35 -14.36
CA LEU A 147 10.86 -8.69 -15.30
C LEU A 147 10.72 -9.45 -16.63
N SER A 148 11.75 -10.20 -17.05
CA SER A 148 11.71 -11.01 -18.26
C SER A 148 10.98 -12.34 -18.10
N GLU A 149 10.97 -12.90 -16.89
CA GLU A 149 10.44 -14.24 -16.58
C GLU A 149 9.04 -14.21 -15.95
N ALA A 150 8.70 -13.15 -15.22
CA ALA A 150 7.47 -13.11 -14.44
C ALA A 150 6.24 -12.81 -15.30
N ASP A 151 5.23 -13.68 -15.22
CA ASP A 151 3.93 -13.46 -15.85
C ASP A 151 3.21 -12.20 -15.33
N ARG A 152 3.51 -11.80 -14.09
CA ARG A 152 2.89 -10.65 -13.42
C ARG A 152 3.91 -9.75 -12.74
N ILE A 153 4.07 -8.55 -13.28
CA ILE A 153 4.97 -7.52 -12.75
C ILE A 153 4.25 -6.39 -11.99
N GLY A 154 2.91 -6.36 -11.99
CA GLY A 154 2.12 -5.31 -11.32
C GLY A 154 2.46 -5.11 -9.82
N PRO A 155 2.55 -6.19 -9.01
CA PRO A 155 2.98 -6.09 -7.62
C PRO A 155 4.38 -5.47 -7.46
N TYR A 156 5.31 -5.79 -8.37
CA TYR A 156 6.65 -5.21 -8.38
C TYR A 156 6.62 -3.71 -8.68
N LEU A 157 5.95 -3.31 -9.77
CA LEU A 157 5.88 -1.90 -10.19
C LEU A 157 5.23 -1.01 -9.12
N THR A 158 4.19 -1.51 -8.47
CA THR A 158 3.53 -0.77 -7.37
C THR A 158 4.39 -0.68 -6.11
N LEU A 159 5.16 -1.73 -5.79
CA LEU A 159 6.15 -1.71 -4.72
C LEU A 159 7.28 -0.70 -5.00
N MET A 160 7.77 -0.65 -6.24
CA MET A 160 8.77 0.33 -6.66
C MET A 160 8.26 1.78 -6.54
N GLY A 161 6.99 2.03 -6.88
CA GLY A 161 6.36 3.32 -6.62
C GLY A 161 6.33 3.68 -5.12
N GLY A 162 6.05 2.71 -4.25
CA GLY A 162 6.11 2.89 -2.80
C GLY A 162 7.52 3.18 -2.29
N ILE A 163 8.55 2.50 -2.80
CA ILE A 163 9.96 2.74 -2.48
C ILE A 163 10.34 4.18 -2.85
N ALA A 164 10.08 4.58 -4.09
CA ALA A 164 10.40 5.93 -4.57
C ALA A 164 9.69 7.02 -3.75
N PHE A 165 8.43 6.78 -3.36
CA PHE A 165 7.68 7.70 -2.50
C PHE A 165 8.33 7.87 -1.12
N GLU A 166 8.72 6.77 -0.45
CA GLU A 166 9.36 6.88 0.86
C GLU A 166 10.78 7.44 0.78
N GLU A 167 11.55 7.14 -0.26
CA GLU A 167 12.86 7.78 -0.49
C GLU A 167 12.72 9.30 -0.65
N SER A 168 11.70 9.75 -1.39
CA SER A 168 11.39 11.18 -1.50
C SER A 168 10.95 11.78 -0.16
N ASN A 169 10.15 11.07 0.65
CA ASN A 169 9.76 11.53 1.98
C ASN A 169 10.98 11.68 2.90
N LEU A 170 11.92 10.74 2.87
CA LEU A 170 13.15 10.80 3.67
C LEU A 170 13.98 12.02 3.30
N ALA A 171 14.26 12.20 2.01
CA ALA A 171 15.04 13.34 1.52
C ALA A 171 14.38 14.68 1.90
N TRP A 172 13.05 14.77 1.77
CA TRP A 172 12.30 15.96 2.18
C TRP A 172 12.37 16.21 3.69
N CYS A 173 12.12 15.18 4.53
CA CYS A 173 12.16 15.30 5.98
C CYS A 173 13.55 15.74 6.48
N GLU A 174 14.62 15.13 5.97
CA GLU A 174 16.00 15.47 6.34
C GLU A 174 16.32 16.93 5.99
N ARG A 175 15.90 17.38 4.80
CA ARG A 175 16.05 18.78 4.39
C ARG A 175 15.23 19.72 5.29
N ALA A 176 13.98 19.38 5.59
CA ALA A 176 13.12 20.19 6.44
C ALA A 176 13.69 20.34 7.86
N LEU A 177 14.15 19.24 8.48
CA LEU A 177 14.77 19.26 9.80
C LEU A 177 16.02 20.13 9.85
N LEU A 178 16.87 20.08 8.81
CA LEU A 178 18.04 20.95 8.70
C LEU A 178 17.66 22.44 8.66
N LEU A 179 16.61 22.79 7.92
CA LEU A 179 16.12 24.17 7.82
C LEU A 179 15.49 24.65 9.15
N LEU A 180 14.69 23.80 9.79
CA LEU A 180 14.07 24.09 11.09
C LEU A 180 15.13 24.31 12.18
N LYS A 181 16.19 23.49 12.21
CA LYS A 181 17.32 23.65 13.13
C LYS A 181 18.03 24.98 12.98
N ARG A 182 18.19 25.47 11.75
CA ARG A 182 18.80 26.78 11.49
C ARG A 182 17.89 27.93 11.94
N ARG A 183 16.58 27.80 11.79
CA ARG A 183 15.62 28.87 12.14
C ARG A 183 15.52 29.08 13.65
N THR A 184 15.58 28.02 14.46
CA THR A 184 15.56 28.14 15.93
C THR A 184 16.91 28.52 16.55
N ALA A 185 18.01 28.40 15.81
CA ALA A 185 19.33 28.84 16.29
C ALA A 185 19.56 30.35 16.13
N VAL A 186 18.67 31.04 15.41
CA VAL A 186 18.76 32.48 15.09
C VAL A 186 17.76 33.32 15.92
N GLY A 187 16.78 32.68 16.55
CA GLY A 187 15.83 33.32 17.49
C GLY A 187 16.17 32.96 18.92
#